data_AF-A0A530LHV7-F1
#
_entry.id   AF-A0A530LHV7-F1
#
_cell.length_a   1.000
_cell.length_b   1.000
_cell.length_c   1.000
_cell.angle_alpha   90.00
_cell.angle_beta   90.00
_cell.angle_gamma   90.00
#
_symmetry.space_group_name_H-M   'P 1'
#
loop_
_entity.id
_entity.type
_entity.pdbx_description
1 polymer ?
#
loop_
_entity_poly.entity_id
_entity_poly.type
_entity_poly.pdbx_seq_one_letter_code
_entity_poly.pdbx_strand_id
1 'polypeptide(L)'
;YNKLKSGAGFVWLQRQLTPKQQADIMQLGIPGFGFRTEKRRFYPAGETSSYIVGLTNIDNQGISGMEKYIDEQGLSDLQASGLAVAKDLKPVQLSIDLRVQHILRDEVATGMEKYHAIAAGAVVLNVKTGEVLAMASVPDFDPNNPYNAQDKDRLNRMSAGLYEMGSTFKSFTTAMALDSGKITLQSRFDASRPIRIGHQTIHDFHGKGRVLSVPEVFIYSSNIGSAKEAEAVGIDGHREFLHRLGILEKMQTELPEVARPTEPKVWKQVNSITIAFGHGVST
;
A
#
# COMPACT_ATOMS: atom_id res chain seq x y z
N TYR A 1 42.07 -1.67 -10.19
CA TYR A 1 43.11 -2.11 -11.14
C TYR A 1 42.53 -2.86 -12.34
N ASN A 2 41.66 -3.86 -12.16
CA ASN A 2 41.06 -4.63 -13.27
C ASN A 2 40.31 -3.77 -14.31
N LYS A 3 39.55 -2.76 -13.86
CA LYS A 3 38.84 -1.81 -14.74
C LYS A 3 39.77 -1.04 -15.69
N LEU A 4 41.00 -0.72 -15.28
CA LEU A 4 41.95 0.09 -16.05
C LEU A 4 42.80 -0.76 -17.02
N LYS A 5 42.69 -2.09 -16.95
CA LYS A 5 43.45 -3.04 -17.78
C LYS A 5 42.65 -3.63 -18.93
N SER A 6 41.39 -3.23 -19.11
CA SER A 6 40.47 -3.86 -20.05
C SER A 6 40.74 -3.54 -21.53
N GLY A 7 41.66 -2.63 -21.84
CA GLY A 7 41.91 -2.14 -23.21
C GLY A 7 40.78 -1.28 -23.77
N ALA A 8 39.73 -1.00 -22.98
CA ALA A 8 38.60 -0.18 -23.41
C ALA A 8 38.98 1.31 -23.50
N GLY A 9 38.52 2.00 -24.54
CA GLY A 9 38.73 3.45 -24.72
C GLY A 9 37.97 4.32 -23.71
N PHE A 10 37.00 3.75 -22.99
CA PHE A 10 36.24 4.43 -21.94
C PHE A 10 35.85 3.46 -20.82
N VAL A 11 35.99 3.89 -19.57
CA VAL A 11 35.59 3.10 -18.39
C VAL A 11 35.06 4.00 -17.28
N TRP A 12 33.88 3.67 -16.74
CA TRP A 12 33.36 4.30 -15.54
C TRP A 12 34.14 3.90 -14.29
N LEU A 13 34.77 4.89 -13.65
CA LEU A 13 35.52 4.71 -12.41
C LEU A 13 34.63 4.84 -11.19
N GLN A 14 33.94 5.97 -11.09
CA GLN A 14 33.01 6.33 -10.03
C GLN A 14 31.92 7.24 -10.63
N ARG A 15 30.69 7.13 -10.12
CA ARG A 15 29.55 7.99 -10.49
C ARG A 15 29.09 8.81 -9.31
N GLN A 16 28.29 9.85 -9.56
CA GLN A 16 27.70 10.71 -8.53
C GLN A 16 28.73 11.33 -7.56
N LEU A 17 29.86 11.78 -8.09
CA LEU A 17 30.85 12.53 -7.30
C LEU A 17 30.25 13.85 -6.81
N THR A 18 30.56 14.20 -5.56
CA THR A 18 30.31 15.56 -5.08
C THR A 18 31.24 16.56 -5.80
N PRO A 19 30.84 17.85 -5.92
CA PRO A 19 31.71 18.86 -6.50
C PRO A 19 33.09 18.95 -5.84
N LYS A 20 33.14 18.71 -4.51
CA LYS A 20 34.38 18.64 -3.75
C LYS A 20 35.26 17.47 -4.18
N GLN A 21 34.71 16.26 -4.26
CA GLN A 21 35.46 15.08 -4.71
C GLN A 21 36.01 15.26 -6.14
N GLN A 22 35.22 15.87 -7.03
CA GLN A 22 35.70 16.21 -8.37
C GLN A 22 36.89 17.18 -8.31
N ALA A 23 36.80 18.26 -7.51
CA ALA A 23 37.88 19.21 -7.35
C ALA A 23 39.16 18.56 -6.79
N ASP A 24 39.02 17.71 -5.76
CA ASP A 24 40.13 16.97 -5.16
C ASP A 24 40.82 16.05 -6.20
N ILE A 25 40.05 15.37 -7.06
CA ILE A 25 40.59 14.51 -8.13
C ILE A 25 41.29 15.35 -9.22
N MET A 26 40.71 16.49 -9.62
CA MET A 26 41.34 17.38 -10.60
C MET A 26 42.68 17.91 -10.10
N GLN A 27 42.80 18.20 -8.79
CA GLN A 27 44.03 18.70 -8.18
C GLN A 27 45.18 17.68 -8.24
N LEU A 28 44.90 16.38 -8.39
CA LEU A 28 45.93 15.36 -8.56
C LEU A 28 46.68 15.47 -9.90
N GLY A 29 46.14 16.21 -10.88
CA GLY A 29 46.81 16.46 -12.16
C GLY A 29 47.01 15.19 -13.03
N ILE A 30 46.23 14.13 -12.78
CA ILE A 30 46.37 12.86 -13.49
C ILE A 30 45.70 12.97 -14.87
N PRO A 31 46.47 12.82 -15.98
CA PRO A 31 45.91 12.88 -17.32
C PRO A 31 45.03 11.65 -17.61
N GLY A 32 44.01 11.83 -18.45
CA GLY A 32 43.12 10.75 -18.89
C GLY A 32 41.84 10.58 -18.07
N PHE A 33 41.63 11.35 -16.99
CA PHE A 33 40.32 11.44 -16.34
C PHE A 33 39.43 12.46 -17.05
N GLY A 34 38.22 12.02 -17.38
CA GLY A 34 37.12 12.87 -17.83
C GLY A 34 36.03 12.92 -16.78
N PHE A 35 35.33 14.05 -16.69
CA PHE A 35 34.16 14.22 -15.83
C PHE A 35 32.93 14.43 -16.68
N ARG A 36 31.83 13.81 -16.29
CA ARG A 36 30.50 14.04 -16.87
C ARG A 36 29.59 14.55 -15.76
N THR A 37 28.94 15.67 -16.00
CA THR A 37 27.92 16.18 -15.08
C THR A 37 26.73 15.21 -15.09
N GLU A 38 26.38 14.71 -13.91
CA GLU A 38 25.22 13.85 -13.69
C GLU A 38 24.25 14.55 -12.75
N LYS A 39 22.98 14.21 -12.88
CA LYS A 39 21.96 14.58 -11.88
C LYS A 39 21.83 13.44 -10.88
N ARG A 40 21.43 13.77 -9.66
CA ARG A 40 21.07 12.81 -8.64
C ARG A 40 19.85 13.36 -7.91
N ARG A 41 18.83 12.52 -7.70
CA ARG A 41 17.70 12.85 -6.84
C ARG A 41 18.15 13.01 -5.38
N PHE A 42 17.61 14.02 -4.74
CA PHE A 42 17.72 14.24 -3.30
C PHE A 42 16.32 14.30 -2.72
N TYR A 43 16.10 13.60 -1.61
CA TYR A 43 14.80 13.43 -0.98
C TYR A 43 14.83 14.10 0.41
N PRO A 44 14.38 15.37 0.53
CA PRO A 44 14.51 16.13 1.77
C PRO A 44 13.76 15.53 2.96
N ALA A 45 12.64 14.84 2.69
CA ALA A 45 11.84 14.17 3.72
C ALA A 45 12.37 12.77 4.09
N GLY A 46 13.41 12.27 3.42
CA GLY A 46 14.03 10.98 3.72
C GLY A 46 13.03 9.83 3.87
N GLU A 47 13.15 9.10 4.98
CA GLU A 47 12.30 7.96 5.34
C GLU A 47 10.80 8.31 5.38
N THR A 48 10.46 9.52 5.83
CA THR A 48 9.09 9.98 6.09
C THR A 48 8.15 9.81 4.89
N SER A 49 8.64 9.94 3.66
CA SER A 49 7.83 9.79 2.44
C SER A 49 8.41 8.77 1.45
N SER A 50 9.27 7.88 1.92
CA SER A 50 10.05 6.94 1.10
C SER A 50 9.18 6.07 0.19
N TYR A 51 8.14 5.44 0.73
CA TYR A 51 7.22 4.59 -0.04
C TYR A 51 6.25 5.36 -0.95
N ILE A 52 6.06 6.67 -0.71
CA ILE A 52 5.24 7.51 -1.58
C ILE A 52 6.07 7.96 -2.78
N VAL A 53 7.18 8.65 -2.51
CA VAL A 53 8.01 9.23 -3.56
C VAL A 53 8.73 8.14 -4.35
N GLY A 54 9.19 7.10 -3.65
CA GLY A 54 9.93 5.99 -4.25
C GLY A 54 11.39 6.33 -4.48
N LEU A 55 11.95 5.70 -5.52
CA LEU A 55 13.38 5.74 -5.83
C LEU A 55 13.63 5.91 -7.31
N THR A 56 14.79 6.45 -7.62
CA THR A 56 15.40 6.40 -8.95
C THR A 56 16.65 5.52 -8.94
N ASN A 57 16.98 4.90 -10.06
CA ASN A 57 18.25 4.21 -10.25
C ASN A 57 19.42 5.19 -10.47
N ILE A 58 20.62 4.65 -10.69
CA ILE A 58 21.85 5.44 -10.92
C ILE A 58 21.80 6.30 -12.20
N ASP A 59 20.88 5.98 -13.12
CA ASP A 59 20.64 6.70 -14.37
C ASP A 59 19.49 7.71 -14.26
N ASN A 60 18.97 7.95 -13.04
CA ASN A 60 17.80 8.80 -12.73
C ASN A 60 16.48 8.33 -13.33
N GLN A 61 16.34 7.03 -13.61
CA GLN A 61 15.05 6.46 -13.99
C GLN A 61 14.29 6.04 -12.73
N GLY A 62 13.03 6.41 -12.64
CA GLY A 62 12.11 6.02 -11.57
C GLY A 62 11.89 4.51 -11.56
N ILE A 63 12.16 3.87 -10.42
CA ILE A 63 12.03 2.42 -10.24
C ILE A 63 10.97 2.03 -9.21
N SER A 64 10.50 2.97 -8.39
CA SER A 64 9.36 2.75 -7.51
C SER A 64 8.57 4.03 -7.22
N GLY A 65 7.36 3.88 -6.67
CA GLY A 65 6.52 4.97 -6.18
C GLY A 65 6.21 6.02 -7.26
N MET A 66 6.07 7.28 -6.84
CA MET A 66 5.78 8.38 -7.76
C MET A 66 6.89 8.64 -8.78
N GLU A 67 8.16 8.40 -8.45
CA GLU A 67 9.26 8.53 -9.43
C GLU A 67 9.02 7.59 -10.62
N LYS A 68 8.67 6.33 -10.38
CA LYS A 68 8.35 5.38 -11.45
C LYS A 68 7.09 5.75 -12.21
N TYR A 69 6.03 6.15 -11.51
CA TYR A 69 4.79 6.55 -12.16
C TYR A 69 5.02 7.69 -13.17
N ILE A 70 5.74 8.73 -12.76
CA ILE A 70 6.04 9.90 -13.61
C ILE A 70 6.88 9.47 -14.83
N ASP A 71 7.85 8.58 -14.63
CA ASP A 71 8.67 8.03 -15.71
C ASP A 71 7.85 7.24 -16.75
N GLU A 72 6.84 6.49 -16.28
CA GLU A 72 5.91 5.75 -17.14
C GLU A 72 4.92 6.66 -17.89
N GLN A 73 4.73 7.92 -17.47
CA GLN A 73 3.92 8.91 -18.20
C GLN A 73 4.65 9.54 -19.41
N GLY A 74 5.68 8.88 -19.94
CA GLY A 74 6.42 9.30 -21.14
C GLY A 74 7.69 10.10 -20.88
N LEU A 75 8.06 10.36 -19.61
CA LEU A 75 9.34 10.99 -19.28
C LEU A 75 10.53 10.08 -19.65
N SER A 76 10.39 8.77 -19.47
CA SER A 76 11.40 7.78 -19.88
C SER A 76 11.69 7.83 -21.38
N ASP A 77 10.67 7.92 -22.23
CA ASP A 77 10.81 8.03 -23.69
C ASP A 77 11.46 9.36 -24.11
N LEU A 78 11.12 10.46 -23.44
CA LEU A 78 11.76 11.76 -23.65
C LEU A 78 13.25 11.73 -23.24
N GLN A 79 13.58 11.05 -22.13
CA GLN A 79 14.97 10.87 -21.71
C GLN A 79 15.75 10.01 -22.71
N ALA A 80 15.17 8.90 -23.18
CA ALA A 80 15.79 7.99 -24.13
C ALA A 80 16.04 8.65 -25.50
N SER A 81 15.13 9.53 -25.95
CA SER A 81 15.28 10.29 -27.19
C SER A 81 16.20 11.51 -27.08
N GLY A 82 16.68 11.85 -25.88
CA GLY A 82 17.47 13.06 -25.63
C GLY A 82 16.67 14.37 -25.73
N LEU A 83 15.34 14.27 -25.84
CA LEU A 83 14.42 15.40 -25.94
C LEU A 83 13.89 15.89 -24.59
N ALA A 84 14.21 15.18 -23.49
CA ALA A 84 13.94 15.65 -22.14
C ALA A 84 14.82 16.87 -21.79
N VAL A 85 14.42 18.05 -22.27
CA VAL A 85 15.02 19.31 -21.84
C VAL A 85 14.40 19.68 -20.50
N ALA A 86 15.23 19.83 -19.46
CA ALA A 86 14.78 20.09 -18.09
C ALA A 86 13.88 21.34 -17.93
N LYS A 87 13.91 22.27 -18.89
CA LYS A 87 13.05 23.47 -18.91
C LYS A 87 11.57 23.15 -19.16
N ASP A 88 11.28 21.99 -19.78
CA ASP A 88 9.94 21.61 -20.22
C ASP A 88 9.23 20.69 -19.19
N LEU A 89 9.94 20.25 -18.15
CA LEU A 89 9.40 19.41 -17.08
C LEU A 89 8.78 20.28 -15.98
N LYS A 90 7.48 20.15 -15.76
CA LYS A 90 6.76 20.85 -14.69
C LYS A 90 6.88 20.09 -13.37
N PRO A 91 6.92 20.78 -12.22
CA PRO A 91 6.82 20.14 -10.91
C PRO A 91 5.52 19.34 -10.79
N VAL A 92 5.60 18.16 -10.16
CA VAL A 92 4.44 17.35 -9.80
C VAL A 92 4.08 17.65 -8.34
N GLN A 93 2.85 18.09 -8.12
CA GLN A 93 2.32 18.31 -6.78
C GLN A 93 1.53 17.08 -6.34
N LEU A 94 1.89 16.51 -5.19
CA LEU A 94 1.17 15.39 -4.59
C LEU A 94 0.05 15.91 -3.67
N SER A 95 -0.92 15.05 -3.38
CA SER A 95 -1.98 15.31 -2.37
C SER A 95 -1.49 15.26 -0.92
N ILE A 96 -0.24 14.86 -0.72
CA ILE A 96 0.35 14.62 0.61
C ILE A 96 0.57 15.93 1.35
N ASP A 97 0.01 16.03 2.56
CA ASP A 97 0.37 17.06 3.52
C ASP A 97 1.55 16.57 4.34
N LEU A 98 2.73 17.15 4.10
CA LEU A 98 3.97 16.70 4.75
C LEU A 98 3.92 16.78 6.28
N ARG A 99 3.09 17.66 6.86
CA ARG A 99 2.93 17.78 8.31
C ARG A 99 2.17 16.57 8.86
N VAL A 100 1.09 16.19 8.18
CA VAL A 100 0.29 15.01 8.53
C VAL A 100 1.09 13.74 8.29
N GLN A 101 1.84 13.68 7.18
CA GLN A 101 2.72 12.56 6.85
C GLN A 101 3.77 12.30 7.94
N HIS A 102 4.41 13.36 8.43
CA HIS A 102 5.42 13.24 9.48
C HIS A 102 4.81 12.68 10.77
N ILE A 103 3.69 13.24 11.24
CA ILE A 103 2.97 12.75 12.43
C ILE A 103 2.55 11.29 12.25
N LEU A 104 1.96 10.94 11.10
CA LEU A 104 1.49 9.58 10.82
C LEU A 104 2.64 8.58 10.89
N ARG A 105 3.77 8.88 10.24
CA ARG A 105 4.93 7.99 10.21
C ARG A 105 5.50 7.79 11.61
N ASP A 106 5.65 8.85 12.39
CA ASP A 106 6.23 8.79 13.74
C ASP A 106 5.35 7.98 14.70
N GLU A 107 4.03 8.15 14.65
CA GLU A 107 3.10 7.36 15.46
C GLU A 107 3.10 5.88 15.05
N VAL A 108 3.15 5.60 13.75
CA VAL A 108 3.21 4.23 13.22
C VAL A 108 4.53 3.54 13.60
N ALA A 109 5.66 4.24 13.51
CA ALA A 109 6.97 3.74 13.94
C ALA A 109 7.00 3.49 15.46
N THR A 110 6.54 4.45 16.26
CA THR A 110 6.43 4.33 17.71
C THR A 110 5.52 3.17 18.11
N GLY A 111 4.40 2.99 17.41
CA GLY A 111 3.51 1.85 17.58
C GLY A 111 4.18 0.52 17.30
N MET A 112 4.91 0.41 16.18
CA MET A 112 5.65 -0.80 15.83
C MET A 112 6.65 -1.19 16.92
N GLU A 113 7.44 -0.23 17.42
CA GLU A 113 8.41 -0.45 18.49
C GLU A 113 7.73 -0.85 19.80
N LYS A 114 6.73 -0.08 20.24
CA LYS A 114 6.02 -0.28 21.50
C LYS A 114 5.35 -1.65 21.59
N TYR A 115 4.78 -2.12 20.48
CA TYR A 115 4.06 -3.41 20.43
C TYR A 115 4.93 -4.55 19.91
N HIS A 116 6.23 -4.31 19.65
CA HIS A 116 7.14 -5.27 19.04
C HIS A 116 6.55 -5.93 17.78
N ALA A 117 5.84 -5.14 16.98
CA ALA A 117 5.24 -5.62 15.74
C ALA A 117 6.34 -5.83 14.69
N ILE A 118 6.14 -6.83 13.81
CA ILE A 118 7.05 -7.08 12.68
C ILE A 118 6.99 -5.93 11.67
N ALA A 119 5.82 -5.31 11.55
CA ALA A 119 5.56 -4.17 10.69
C ALA A 119 4.25 -3.47 11.08
N ALA A 120 4.08 -2.24 10.58
CA ALA A 120 2.85 -1.48 10.72
C ALA A 120 2.63 -0.58 9.49
N GLY A 121 1.40 -0.11 9.30
CA GLY A 121 1.05 0.79 8.22
C GLY A 121 -0.20 1.60 8.58
N ALA A 122 -0.32 2.78 7.98
CA ALA A 122 -1.50 3.62 8.13
C ALA A 122 -1.67 4.54 6.92
N VAL A 123 -2.91 4.97 6.71
CA VAL A 123 -3.29 5.92 5.66
C VAL A 123 -4.30 6.92 6.22
N VAL A 124 -4.20 8.17 5.77
CA VAL A 124 -5.15 9.24 6.05
C VAL A 124 -5.72 9.73 4.73
N LEU A 125 -7.05 9.69 4.61
CA LEU A 125 -7.78 10.03 3.39
C LEU A 125 -8.68 11.25 3.63
N ASN A 126 -8.80 12.09 2.61
CA ASN A 126 -9.90 13.05 2.54
C ASN A 126 -11.14 12.37 1.94
N VAL A 127 -12.14 12.09 2.79
CA VAL A 127 -13.36 11.36 2.38
C VAL A 127 -14.19 12.06 1.31
N LYS A 128 -14.02 13.37 1.10
CA LYS A 128 -14.77 14.14 0.09
C LYS A 128 -14.11 14.12 -1.28
N THR A 129 -12.78 14.03 -1.33
CA THR A 129 -12.00 14.14 -2.57
C THR A 129 -11.36 12.82 -2.99
N GLY A 130 -11.24 11.85 -2.07
CA GLY A 130 -10.49 10.62 -2.27
C GLY A 130 -8.97 10.79 -2.17
N GLU A 131 -8.48 12.01 -1.91
CA GLU A 131 -7.06 12.31 -1.82
C GLU A 131 -6.41 11.60 -0.62
N VAL A 132 -5.25 10.99 -0.86
CA VAL A 132 -4.37 10.49 0.19
C VAL A 132 -3.60 11.68 0.77
N LEU A 133 -3.89 12.05 2.03
CA LEU A 133 -3.21 13.14 2.73
C LEU A 133 -1.89 12.67 3.36
N ALA A 134 -1.85 11.41 3.79
CA ALA A 134 -0.66 10.76 4.34
C ALA A 134 -0.77 9.24 4.21
N MET A 135 0.36 8.58 3.99
CA MET A 135 0.47 7.12 3.89
C MET A 135 1.84 6.68 4.39
N ALA A 136 1.87 5.82 5.41
CA ALA A 136 3.10 5.33 6.01
C ALA A 136 3.09 3.81 6.10
N SER A 137 4.28 3.21 5.99
CA SER A 137 4.52 1.80 6.25
C SER A 137 5.89 1.69 6.92
N VAL A 138 6.00 0.87 7.96
CA VAL A 138 7.24 0.58 8.67
C VAL A 138 7.43 -0.94 8.76
N PRO A 139 8.67 -1.47 8.64
CA PRO A 139 9.93 -0.75 8.46
C PRO A 139 10.02 -0.02 7.10
N ASP A 140 10.55 1.22 7.12
CA ASP A 140 10.81 2.06 5.95
C ASP A 140 12.31 2.15 5.64
N PHE A 141 12.69 2.97 4.67
CA PHE A 141 14.08 3.12 4.21
C PHE A 141 14.40 4.59 3.89
N ASP A 142 15.67 4.99 4.06
CA ASP A 142 16.11 6.32 3.60
C ASP A 142 16.38 6.27 2.09
N PRO A 143 15.59 6.98 1.26
CA PRO A 143 15.79 7.00 -0.18
C PRO A 143 17.08 7.69 -0.62
N ASN A 144 17.73 8.46 0.26
CA ASN A 144 19.05 9.03 -0.01
C ASN A 144 20.18 8.01 0.18
N ASN A 145 19.93 6.93 0.92
CA ASN A 145 20.84 5.80 1.15
C ASN A 145 20.08 4.44 1.16
N PRO A 146 19.57 3.98 -0.01
CA PRO A 146 18.62 2.86 -0.08
C PRO A 146 19.29 1.48 -0.05
N TYR A 147 20.37 1.29 0.72
CA TYR A 147 21.15 0.04 0.74
C TYR A 147 20.34 -1.19 1.15
N ASN A 148 19.30 -0.96 1.94
CA ASN A 148 18.37 -1.93 2.52
C ASN A 148 16.96 -1.79 1.95
N ALA A 149 16.73 -1.00 0.91
CA ALA A 149 15.39 -0.81 0.34
C ALA A 149 14.78 -2.10 -0.25
N GLN A 150 15.61 -3.12 -0.51
CA GLN A 150 15.19 -4.42 -1.07
C GLN A 150 15.05 -5.51 0.00
N ASP A 151 15.18 -5.16 1.29
CA ASP A 151 14.95 -6.13 2.36
C ASP A 151 13.51 -6.63 2.31
N LYS A 152 13.31 -7.94 2.53
CA LYS A 152 12.01 -8.60 2.34
C LYS A 152 10.89 -8.00 3.21
N ASP A 153 11.24 -7.42 4.35
CA ASP A 153 10.28 -6.84 5.28
C ASP A 153 9.91 -5.39 4.93
N ARG A 154 10.54 -4.80 3.91
CA ARG A 154 10.33 -3.42 3.45
C ARG A 154 9.44 -3.40 2.22
N LEU A 155 8.18 -3.08 2.49
CA LEU A 155 7.09 -3.07 1.53
C LEU A 155 6.20 -1.87 1.86
N ASN A 156 5.71 -1.18 0.83
CA ASN A 156 4.57 -0.28 1.00
C ASN A 156 3.33 -1.13 1.30
N ARG A 157 3.04 -1.33 2.58
CA ARG A 157 1.96 -2.20 3.03
C ARG A 157 0.59 -1.65 2.74
N MET A 158 0.48 -0.33 2.58
CA MET A 158 -0.80 0.29 2.29
C MET A 158 -1.27 0.09 0.86
N SER A 159 -0.35 -0.12 -0.09
CA SER A 159 -0.69 -0.36 -1.50
C SER A 159 -0.46 -1.80 -1.93
N ALA A 160 0.56 -2.47 -1.37
CA ALA A 160 1.00 -3.80 -1.80
C ALA A 160 0.82 -4.90 -0.73
N GLY A 161 0.40 -4.55 0.50
CA GLY A 161 0.18 -5.51 1.56
C GLY A 161 -1.25 -6.05 1.54
N LEU A 162 -1.43 -7.32 1.19
CA LEU A 162 -2.72 -7.99 1.29
C LEU A 162 -2.85 -8.69 2.64
N TYR A 163 -3.99 -8.55 3.30
CA TYR A 163 -4.30 -9.29 4.52
C TYR A 163 -5.80 -9.53 4.69
N GLU A 164 -6.14 -10.50 5.54
CA GLU A 164 -7.53 -10.72 5.94
C GLU A 164 -7.92 -9.68 7.01
N MET A 165 -8.88 -8.81 6.69
CA MET A 165 -9.28 -7.68 7.53
C MET A 165 -10.00 -8.09 8.83
N GLY A 166 -10.46 -9.34 8.92
CA GLY A 166 -11.20 -9.86 10.07
C GLY A 166 -12.41 -8.98 10.41
N SER A 167 -12.64 -8.72 11.70
CA SER A 167 -13.84 -8.02 12.17
C SER A 167 -14.03 -6.59 11.65
N THR A 168 -12.99 -5.93 11.15
CA THR A 168 -13.13 -4.59 10.52
C THR A 168 -13.99 -4.67 9.24
N PHE A 169 -14.00 -5.83 8.57
CA PHE A 169 -14.77 -6.10 7.36
C PHE A 169 -16.29 -6.10 7.59
N LYS A 170 -16.75 -6.35 8.82
CA LYS A 170 -18.19 -6.40 9.16
C LYS A 170 -18.91 -5.09 8.88
N SER A 171 -18.19 -3.97 8.85
CA SER A 171 -18.74 -2.68 8.41
C SER A 171 -19.33 -2.77 7.00
N PHE A 172 -18.65 -3.48 6.09
CA PHE A 172 -19.12 -3.70 4.72
C PHE A 172 -20.26 -4.70 4.66
N THR A 173 -20.22 -5.75 5.48
CA THR A 173 -21.31 -6.74 5.58
C THR A 173 -22.61 -6.11 6.09
N THR A 174 -22.55 -5.30 7.14
CA THR A 174 -23.73 -4.60 7.66
C THR A 174 -24.21 -3.52 6.67
N ALA A 175 -23.29 -2.82 5.98
CA ALA A 175 -23.67 -1.90 4.91
C ALA A 175 -24.41 -2.61 3.76
N MET A 176 -23.90 -3.76 3.31
CA MET A 176 -24.52 -4.62 2.30
C MET A 176 -25.91 -5.07 2.73
N ALA A 177 -26.06 -5.52 3.98
CA ALA A 177 -27.33 -5.95 4.52
C ALA A 177 -28.39 -4.86 4.38
N LEU A 178 -28.05 -3.63 4.76
CA LEU A 178 -28.93 -2.48 4.66
C LEU A 178 -29.17 -2.04 3.20
N ASP A 179 -28.12 -2.01 2.36
CA ASP A 179 -28.20 -1.66 0.92
C ASP A 179 -29.10 -2.60 0.13
N SER A 180 -29.15 -3.88 0.54
CA SER A 180 -29.99 -4.88 -0.13
C SER A 180 -31.50 -4.59 -0.06
N GLY A 181 -31.94 -3.71 0.86
CA GLY A 181 -33.35 -3.45 1.16
C GLY A 181 -34.09 -4.61 1.84
N LYS A 182 -33.44 -5.77 2.00
CA LYS A 182 -34.02 -6.96 2.67
C LYS A 182 -33.96 -6.88 4.19
N ILE A 183 -33.00 -6.10 4.71
CA ILE A 183 -32.69 -6.00 6.14
C ILE A 183 -32.78 -4.52 6.53
N THR A 184 -33.37 -4.25 7.69
CA THR A 184 -33.48 -2.91 8.27
C THR A 184 -32.78 -2.89 9.62
N LEU A 185 -32.60 -1.71 10.22
CA LEU A 185 -32.03 -1.59 11.56
C LEU A 185 -32.87 -2.31 12.64
N GLN A 186 -34.15 -2.57 12.37
CA GLN A 186 -35.08 -3.27 13.25
C GLN A 186 -35.04 -4.80 13.04
N SER A 187 -34.42 -5.28 11.98
CA SER A 187 -34.24 -6.71 11.72
C SER A 187 -33.43 -7.36 12.86
N ARG A 188 -33.70 -8.65 13.10
CA ARG A 188 -33.14 -9.40 14.21
C ARG A 188 -32.53 -10.71 13.76
N PHE A 189 -31.39 -11.05 14.33
CA PHE A 189 -30.64 -12.27 14.04
C PHE A 189 -30.41 -13.05 15.33
N ASP A 190 -30.78 -14.33 15.34
CA ASP A 190 -30.56 -15.20 16.48
C ASP A 190 -29.07 -15.58 16.58
N ALA A 191 -28.35 -15.00 17.56
CA ALA A 191 -26.97 -15.35 17.88
C ALA A 191 -26.85 -16.19 19.16
N SER A 192 -27.91 -16.93 19.52
CA SER A 192 -27.94 -17.77 20.72
C SER A 192 -27.11 -19.05 20.61
N ARG A 193 -26.85 -19.52 19.39
CA ARG A 193 -26.14 -20.77 19.14
C ARG A 193 -25.12 -20.63 18.01
N PRO A 194 -23.98 -21.34 18.10
CA PRO A 194 -23.01 -21.41 17.01
C PRO A 194 -23.63 -21.90 15.70
N ILE A 195 -23.14 -21.40 14.57
CA ILE A 195 -23.54 -21.88 13.24
C ILE A 195 -22.59 -23.01 12.83
N ARG A 196 -23.15 -24.16 12.40
CA ARG A 196 -22.36 -25.29 11.90
C ARG A 196 -22.55 -25.42 10.39
N ILE A 197 -21.47 -25.31 9.61
CA ILE A 197 -21.47 -25.43 8.16
C ILE A 197 -20.38 -26.42 7.74
N GLY A 198 -20.81 -27.57 7.20
CA GLY A 198 -19.91 -28.68 6.93
C GLY A 198 -19.16 -29.13 8.18
N HIS A 199 -17.82 -29.08 8.13
CA HIS A 199 -16.94 -29.44 9.24
C HIS A 199 -16.55 -28.24 10.13
N GLN A 200 -16.98 -27.02 9.79
CA GLN A 200 -16.64 -25.81 10.53
C GLN A 200 -17.78 -25.38 11.46
N THR A 201 -17.41 -24.80 12.60
CA THR A 201 -18.35 -24.20 13.55
C THR A 201 -17.93 -22.76 13.81
N ILE A 202 -18.88 -21.84 13.66
CA ILE A 202 -18.66 -20.40 13.81
C ILE A 202 -19.15 -19.99 15.18
N HIS A 203 -18.24 -19.35 15.91
CA HIS A 203 -18.46 -18.85 17.26
C HIS A 203 -18.24 -17.34 17.31
N ASP A 204 -18.94 -16.69 18.22
CA ASP A 204 -18.61 -15.34 18.65
C ASP A 204 -17.56 -15.41 19.76
N PHE A 205 -16.57 -14.52 19.73
CA PHE A 205 -15.55 -14.43 20.78
C PHE A 205 -16.18 -14.08 22.14
N HIS A 206 -17.08 -13.10 22.16
CA HIS A 206 -17.87 -12.69 23.33
C HIS A 206 -19.37 -12.74 23.01
N GLY A 207 -19.86 -13.94 22.70
CA GLY A 207 -21.25 -14.18 22.34
C GLY A 207 -22.23 -13.75 23.44
N LYS A 208 -23.36 -13.15 23.04
CA LYS A 208 -24.42 -12.73 23.97
C LYS A 208 -25.45 -13.82 24.26
N GLY A 209 -25.43 -14.93 23.52
CA GLY A 209 -26.33 -16.07 23.77
C GLY A 209 -27.80 -15.74 23.55
N ARG A 210 -28.12 -14.75 22.71
CA ARG A 210 -29.49 -14.28 22.45
C ARG A 210 -29.65 -13.72 21.05
N VAL A 211 -30.88 -13.36 20.71
CA VAL A 211 -31.21 -12.58 19.51
C VAL A 211 -30.61 -11.18 19.61
N LEU A 212 -30.00 -10.73 18.52
CA LEU A 212 -29.39 -9.41 18.34
C LEU A 212 -30.13 -8.64 17.24
N SER A 213 -30.26 -7.33 17.41
CA SER A 213 -30.60 -6.40 16.32
C SER A 213 -29.39 -6.10 15.44
N VAL A 214 -29.59 -5.56 14.24
CA VAL A 214 -28.49 -5.16 13.33
C VAL A 214 -27.45 -4.25 14.01
N PRO A 215 -27.83 -3.17 14.75
CA PRO A 215 -26.84 -2.39 15.49
C PRO A 215 -26.06 -3.19 16.53
N GLU A 216 -26.72 -4.14 17.22
CA GLU A 216 -26.05 -5.01 18.20
C GLU A 216 -25.08 -5.99 17.54
N VAL A 217 -25.38 -6.49 16.34
CA VAL A 217 -24.45 -7.32 15.55
C VAL A 217 -23.15 -6.56 15.33
N PHE A 218 -23.24 -5.30 14.91
CA PHE A 218 -22.08 -4.44 14.70
C PHE A 218 -21.36 -4.08 16.01
N ILE A 219 -22.08 -3.59 17.02
CA ILE A 219 -21.52 -3.16 18.33
C ILE A 219 -20.80 -4.31 19.04
N TYR A 220 -21.38 -5.51 19.01
CA TYR A 220 -20.78 -6.68 19.67
C TYR A 220 -19.86 -7.48 18.74
N SER A 221 -19.67 -7.03 17.50
CA SER A 221 -18.88 -7.72 16.48
C SER A 221 -19.25 -9.21 16.40
N SER A 222 -20.54 -9.54 16.30
CA SER A 222 -21.01 -10.93 16.25
C SER A 222 -20.70 -11.56 14.89
N ASN A 223 -19.81 -12.56 14.85
CA ASN A 223 -19.55 -13.37 13.67
C ASN A 223 -20.82 -14.09 13.20
N ILE A 224 -21.60 -14.61 14.17
CA ILE A 224 -22.87 -15.29 13.91
C ILE A 224 -23.89 -14.32 13.29
N GLY A 225 -23.98 -13.10 13.82
CA GLY A 225 -24.83 -12.05 13.27
C GLY A 225 -24.45 -11.67 11.84
N SER A 226 -23.17 -11.37 11.58
CA SER A 226 -22.68 -11.03 10.24
C SER A 226 -22.85 -12.18 9.24
N ALA A 227 -22.66 -13.43 9.67
CA ALA A 227 -22.94 -14.61 8.84
C ALA A 227 -24.41 -14.67 8.41
N LYS A 228 -25.34 -14.37 9.33
CA LYS A 228 -26.78 -14.34 9.03
C LYS A 228 -27.20 -13.16 8.17
N GLU A 229 -26.54 -12.01 8.31
CA GLU A 229 -26.69 -10.87 7.39
C GLU A 229 -26.34 -11.28 5.96
N ALA A 230 -25.17 -11.90 5.77
CA ALA A 230 -24.75 -12.39 4.45
C ALA A 230 -25.65 -13.50 3.90
N GLU A 231 -26.13 -14.41 4.74
CA GLU A 231 -27.07 -15.46 4.32
C GLU A 231 -28.40 -14.88 3.83
N ALA A 232 -28.94 -13.87 4.51
CA ALA A 232 -30.18 -13.21 4.12
C ALA A 232 -30.05 -12.41 2.81
N VAL A 233 -28.88 -11.81 2.54
CA VAL A 233 -28.60 -11.16 1.26
C VAL A 233 -28.42 -12.19 0.13
N GLY A 234 -27.76 -13.30 0.42
CA GLY A 234 -27.43 -14.36 -0.53
C GLY A 234 -26.04 -14.18 -1.15
N ILE A 235 -25.44 -15.28 -1.63
CA ILE A 235 -24.06 -15.33 -2.13
C ILE A 235 -23.83 -14.34 -3.29
N ASP A 236 -24.72 -14.33 -4.28
CA ASP A 236 -24.56 -13.47 -5.45
C ASP A 236 -24.65 -11.99 -5.09
N GLY A 237 -25.60 -11.62 -4.23
CA GLY A 237 -25.72 -10.24 -3.73
C GLY A 237 -24.53 -9.82 -2.86
N HIS A 238 -23.96 -10.76 -2.09
CA HIS A 238 -22.78 -10.48 -1.28
C HIS A 238 -21.55 -10.20 -2.13
N ARG A 239 -21.29 -11.07 -3.10
CA ARG A 239 -20.16 -10.90 -4.01
C ARG A 239 -20.32 -9.66 -4.87
N GLU A 240 -21.51 -9.43 -5.44
CA GLU A 240 -21.82 -8.23 -6.23
C GLU A 240 -21.54 -6.96 -5.45
N PHE A 241 -22.04 -6.85 -4.22
CA PHE A 241 -21.87 -5.64 -3.41
C PHE A 241 -20.40 -5.30 -3.17
N LEU A 242 -19.56 -6.30 -2.86
CA LEU A 242 -18.14 -6.07 -2.58
C LEU A 242 -17.34 -5.67 -3.83
N HIS A 243 -17.71 -6.18 -5.01
CA HIS A 243 -17.14 -5.71 -6.28
C HIS A 243 -17.63 -4.31 -6.64
N ARG A 244 -18.93 -4.03 -6.47
CA ARG A 244 -19.51 -2.70 -6.73
C ARG A 244 -18.91 -1.63 -5.81
N LEU A 245 -18.59 -2.00 -4.57
CA LEU A 245 -17.89 -1.12 -3.63
C LEU A 245 -16.39 -0.96 -3.95
N GLY A 246 -15.82 -1.83 -4.77
CA GLY A 246 -14.42 -1.79 -5.21
C GLY A 246 -13.43 -2.49 -4.27
N ILE A 247 -13.89 -3.16 -3.21
CA ILE A 247 -13.02 -3.81 -2.21
C ILE A 247 -12.29 -5.02 -2.79
N LEU A 248 -12.91 -5.73 -3.72
CA LEU A 248 -12.33 -6.89 -4.40
C LEU A 248 -11.61 -6.50 -5.70
N GLU A 249 -11.57 -5.20 -6.03
CA GLU A 249 -10.91 -4.68 -7.22
C GLU A 249 -9.50 -4.19 -6.92
N LYS A 250 -8.63 -4.23 -7.93
CA LYS A 250 -7.31 -3.60 -7.81
C LYS A 250 -7.51 -2.09 -7.64
N MET A 251 -6.97 -1.52 -6.56
CA MET A 251 -7.01 -0.08 -6.33
C MET A 251 -6.43 0.68 -7.52
N GLN A 252 -7.14 1.73 -7.94
CA GLN A 252 -6.67 2.66 -8.96
C GLN A 252 -5.96 3.83 -8.27
N THR A 253 -4.67 3.96 -8.52
CA THR A 253 -3.82 5.02 -7.98
C THR A 253 -2.62 5.21 -8.90
N GLU A 254 -1.93 6.32 -8.74
CA GLU A 254 -0.66 6.65 -9.36
C GLU A 254 0.47 5.73 -8.88
N LEU A 255 0.35 5.11 -7.69
CA LEU A 255 1.40 4.18 -7.25
C LEU A 255 1.43 2.92 -8.11
N PRO A 256 2.59 2.53 -8.67
CA PRO A 256 2.68 1.35 -9.52
C PRO A 256 2.65 0.04 -8.70
N GLU A 257 3.15 0.05 -7.46
CA GLU A 257 3.17 -1.11 -6.56
C GLU A 257 1.84 -1.32 -5.83
N VAL A 258 0.84 -1.80 -6.57
CA VAL A 258 -0.48 -2.11 -6.01
C VAL A 258 -0.80 -3.59 -6.12
N ALA A 259 -1.09 -4.22 -4.99
CA ALA A 259 -1.54 -5.61 -4.96
C ALA A 259 -2.99 -5.73 -5.42
N ARG A 260 -3.34 -6.88 -6.03
CA ARG A 260 -4.72 -7.20 -6.38
C ARG A 260 -5.33 -8.02 -5.25
N PRO A 261 -6.50 -7.63 -4.70
CA PRO A 261 -7.21 -8.44 -3.73
C PRO A 261 -7.41 -9.89 -4.19
N THR A 262 -7.45 -10.82 -3.25
CA THR A 262 -7.68 -12.24 -3.53
C THR A 262 -9.04 -12.67 -3.00
N GLU A 263 -9.74 -13.48 -3.80
CA GLU A 263 -11.02 -14.09 -3.43
C GLU A 263 -11.13 -15.53 -3.98
N PRO A 264 -12.02 -16.36 -3.42
CA PRO A 264 -12.28 -17.68 -3.96
C PRO A 264 -12.89 -17.59 -5.36
N LYS A 265 -12.39 -18.40 -6.31
CA LYS A 265 -12.92 -18.44 -7.69
C LYS A 265 -14.42 -18.77 -7.77
N VAL A 266 -14.90 -19.61 -6.84
CA VAL A 266 -16.31 -19.99 -6.71
C VAL A 266 -16.70 -19.83 -5.25
N TRP A 267 -17.71 -19.01 -4.99
CA TRP A 267 -18.22 -18.80 -3.65
C TRP A 267 -19.25 -19.86 -3.30
N LYS A 268 -18.94 -20.67 -2.29
CA LYS A 268 -19.91 -21.53 -1.62
C LYS A 268 -20.47 -20.81 -0.39
N GLN A 269 -21.52 -21.37 0.21
CA GLN A 269 -22.12 -20.81 1.44
C GLN A 269 -21.07 -20.59 2.54
N VAL A 270 -20.14 -21.54 2.72
CA VAL A 270 -19.04 -21.41 3.70
C VAL A 270 -18.15 -20.19 3.41
N ASN A 271 -17.85 -19.91 2.14
CA ASN A 271 -17.04 -18.75 1.76
C ASN A 271 -17.78 -17.45 2.05
N SER A 272 -19.02 -17.33 1.59
CA SER A 272 -19.84 -16.13 1.86
C SER A 272 -19.91 -15.83 3.35
N ILE A 273 -20.07 -16.87 4.16
CA ILE A 273 -20.18 -16.73 5.61
C ILE A 273 -18.84 -16.32 6.24
N THR A 274 -17.70 -16.93 5.88
CA THR A 274 -16.41 -16.51 6.44
C THR A 274 -16.02 -15.09 6.00
N ILE A 275 -16.34 -14.73 4.75
CA ILE A 275 -16.06 -13.40 4.20
C ILE A 275 -16.89 -12.34 4.92
N ALA A 276 -18.10 -12.67 5.35
CA ALA A 276 -18.98 -11.76 6.10
C ALA A 276 -18.35 -11.23 7.40
N PHE A 277 -17.37 -11.94 7.97
CA PHE A 277 -16.59 -11.49 9.12
C PHE A 277 -15.09 -11.38 8.84
N GLY A 278 -14.73 -11.25 7.55
CA GLY A 278 -13.41 -10.83 7.07
C GLY A 278 -12.38 -11.93 6.86
N HIS A 279 -12.79 -13.18 6.63
CA HIS A 279 -11.91 -14.31 6.34
C HIS A 279 -12.22 -15.00 5.01
N GLY A 280 -11.19 -15.43 4.29
CA GLY A 280 -11.31 -16.05 2.97
C GLY A 280 -11.18 -15.09 1.79
N VAL A 281 -10.97 -13.80 2.07
CA VAL A 281 -10.52 -12.77 1.12
C VAL A 281 -9.37 -11.99 1.72
N SER A 282 -8.40 -11.58 0.90
CA SER A 282 -7.34 -10.67 1.33
C SER A 282 -7.40 -9.42 0.47
N THR A 283 -7.46 -8.27 1.12
CA THR A 283 -7.61 -6.95 0.49
C THR A 283 -6.46 -6.05 0.87
#